data_AF-A0A8C5G420-F1
#
_entry.id   AF-A0A8C5G420-F1
#
_cell.length_a   1.000
_cell.length_b   1.000
_cell.length_c   1.000
_cell.angle_alpha   90.00
_cell.angle_beta   90.00
_cell.angle_gamma   90.00
#
_symmetry.space_group_name_H-M   'P 1'
#
loop_
_entity.id
_entity.type
_entity.pdbx_description
1 polymer ?
#
loop_
_entity_poly.entity_id
_entity_poly.type
_entity_poly.pdbx_seq_one_letter_code
_entity_poly.pdbx_strand_id
1 'polypeptide(L)'
;MMEHQKIVVPFHPLFIIDHNQVDWHIAMTSHRILIITLELLVCVIHPVGSYWEMAIHVNSSSFSSSPLCASHHDSKPLQNLELLLSMLMFLRLYLVHRTILLHSKVLLSASYRSIGSLNNINFTFRFVLKVLMNKHPARTLLVFILFFWLTASWMLTLCERKTQASTGYMDTALWLIAITFLTVGYGDVAPNTSCGKGVCLFTGVMGVACTAMLVAIVTEKLALNKGEKHVHFFMLDIQISKRVRAFQYHQHNSMNFIYFAAVAWHASQI
;
A
#
# COMPACT_ATOMS: atom_id res chain seq x y z
N MET A 1 -5.06 -10.58 39.12
CA MET A 1 -3.62 -10.84 39.28
C MET A 1 -3.18 -11.61 38.03
N MET A 2 -2.84 -10.90 36.95
CA MET A 2 -1.44 -10.71 36.46
C MET A 2 -0.72 -12.06 36.31
N GLU A 3 -0.06 -12.46 35.23
CA GLU A 3 0.22 -11.98 33.87
C GLU A 3 1.08 -13.13 33.31
N HIS A 4 0.91 -13.55 32.05
CA HIS A 4 2.05 -13.97 31.22
C HIS A 4 1.62 -14.12 29.76
N GLN A 5 1.83 -13.02 29.05
CA GLN A 5 2.26 -12.94 27.66
C GLN A 5 3.06 -14.19 27.21
N LYS A 6 2.57 -14.88 26.18
CA LYS A 6 3.42 -15.55 25.18
C LYS A 6 2.90 -15.22 23.78
N ILE A 7 3.32 -14.05 23.30
CA ILE A 7 3.37 -13.72 21.89
C ILE A 7 4.66 -14.34 21.35
N VAL A 8 4.58 -15.57 20.82
CA VAL A 8 5.39 -16.03 19.70
C VAL A 8 4.51 -17.03 18.97
N VAL A 9 4.11 -16.70 17.76
CA VAL A 9 3.32 -17.59 16.91
C VAL A 9 4.30 -18.40 16.05
N PRO A 10 4.45 -19.71 16.29
CA PRO A 10 4.54 -20.67 15.23
C PRO A 10 3.15 -21.28 15.06
N PHE A 11 2.75 -21.57 13.83
CA PHE A 11 1.50 -22.27 13.48
C PHE A 11 1.35 -23.67 14.12
N HIS A 12 2.34 -24.12 14.89
CA HIS A 12 2.50 -25.47 15.40
C HIS A 12 1.51 -25.88 16.51
N PRO A 13 1.23 -25.06 17.56
CA PRO A 13 0.31 -25.47 18.63
C PRO A 13 -1.15 -25.53 18.13
N LEU A 14 -1.52 -24.63 17.20
CA LEU A 14 -2.90 -24.53 16.71
C LEU A 14 -3.35 -25.77 15.93
N PHE A 15 -2.46 -26.39 15.14
CA PHE A 15 -2.78 -27.60 14.37
C PHE A 15 -2.82 -28.86 15.25
N ILE A 16 -1.93 -28.94 16.26
CA ILE A 16 -1.89 -30.03 17.25
C ILE A 16 -3.13 -30.00 18.15
N ILE A 17 -3.57 -28.80 18.55
CA ILE A 17 -4.78 -28.61 19.37
C ILE A 17 -6.05 -28.93 18.57
N ASP A 18 -6.11 -28.58 17.27
CA ASP A 18 -7.30 -28.84 16.42
C ASP A 18 -7.48 -30.34 16.09
N HIS A 19 -6.39 -31.11 16.00
CA HIS A 19 -6.42 -32.52 15.60
C HIS A 19 -6.20 -33.51 16.76
N ASN A 20 -5.95 -33.03 17.98
CA ASN A 20 -5.64 -33.86 19.16
C ASN A 20 -4.56 -34.93 18.88
N GLN A 21 -3.60 -34.61 17.99
CA GLN A 21 -2.52 -35.50 17.62
C GLN A 21 -1.29 -35.17 18.46
N VAL A 22 -0.80 -36.15 19.23
CA VAL A 22 0.30 -36.00 20.19
C VAL A 22 1.65 -35.84 19.47
N ASP A 23 1.75 -36.30 18.23
CA ASP A 23 3.01 -36.42 17.50
C ASP A 23 3.21 -35.31 16.45
N TRP A 24 4.12 -34.39 16.75
CA TRP A 24 4.46 -33.25 15.91
C TRP A 24 5.09 -33.61 14.55
N HIS A 25 5.70 -34.80 14.45
CA HIS A 25 6.30 -35.30 13.20
C HIS A 25 5.26 -35.55 12.10
N ILE A 26 4.03 -35.95 12.46
CA ILE A 26 2.96 -36.27 11.51
C ILE A 26 2.28 -35.00 10.96
N ALA A 27 2.30 -33.91 11.73
CA ALA A 27 1.79 -32.61 11.30
C ALA A 27 2.71 -31.86 10.30
N MET A 28 3.97 -32.27 10.20
CA MET A 28 5.01 -31.50 9.50
C MET A 28 5.25 -32.02 8.08
N THR A 29 4.50 -31.48 7.11
CA THR A 29 4.67 -31.81 5.68
C THR A 29 6.00 -31.29 5.12
N SER A 30 6.69 -32.06 4.26
CA SER A 30 7.98 -31.67 3.64
C SER A 30 7.95 -30.30 2.96
N HIS A 31 6.82 -29.93 2.35
CA HIS A 31 6.62 -28.61 1.74
C HIS A 31 6.65 -27.46 2.76
N ARG A 32 6.12 -27.67 3.98
CA ARG A 32 6.13 -26.66 5.06
C ARG A 32 7.54 -26.49 5.62
N ILE A 33 8.26 -27.60 5.77
CA ILE A 33 9.67 -27.59 6.18
C ILE A 33 10.50 -26.80 5.17
N LEU A 34 10.31 -27.05 3.87
CA LEU A 34 11.01 -26.33 2.80
C LEU A 34 10.76 -24.82 2.85
N ILE A 35 9.52 -24.38 3.08
CA ILE A 35 9.19 -22.96 3.22
C ILE A 35 9.87 -22.37 4.48
N ILE A 36 9.80 -23.08 5.61
CA ILE A 36 10.42 -22.62 6.87
C ILE A 36 11.94 -22.56 6.75
N THR A 37 12.56 -23.54 6.10
CA THR A 37 14.02 -23.55 5.89
C THR A 37 14.43 -22.45 4.92
N LEU A 38 13.65 -22.18 3.88
CA LEU A 38 13.89 -21.06 2.97
C LEU A 38 13.72 -19.70 3.69
N GLU A 39 12.71 -19.55 4.53
CA GLU A 39 12.52 -18.37 5.38
C GLU A 39 13.69 -18.16 6.36
N LEU A 40 14.16 -19.24 7.01
CA LEU A 40 15.33 -19.21 7.87
C LEU A 40 16.60 -18.85 7.11
N LEU A 41 16.80 -19.40 5.91
CA LEU A 41 17.96 -19.13 5.06
C LEU A 41 18.00 -17.64 4.67
N VAL A 42 16.85 -17.07 4.28
CA VAL A 42 16.68 -15.62 4.04
C VAL A 42 16.90 -14.79 5.32
N CYS A 43 16.53 -15.31 6.49
CA CYS A 43 16.75 -14.65 7.79
C CYS A 43 18.19 -14.75 8.30
N VAL A 44 18.97 -15.73 7.84
CA VAL A 44 20.39 -15.92 8.19
C VAL A 44 21.28 -15.10 7.25
N ILE A 45 20.83 -14.83 6.03
CA ILE A 45 21.48 -13.87 5.14
C ILE A 45 21.30 -12.46 5.73
N HIS A 46 22.31 -12.04 6.49
CA HIS A 46 22.53 -10.67 6.94
C HIS A 46 23.91 -10.26 6.39
N PRO A 47 24.08 -9.04 5.85
CA PRO A 47 25.41 -8.50 5.59
C PRO A 47 26.10 -8.27 6.95
N VAL A 48 26.70 -9.33 7.50
CA VAL A 48 27.57 -9.28 8.68
C VAL A 48 28.99 -8.79 8.31
N GLY A 49 29.26 -8.62 7.01
CA GLY A 49 30.57 -8.20 6.51
C GLY A 49 31.02 -6.81 6.98
N SER A 50 30.09 -5.86 7.22
CA SER A 50 30.48 -4.49 7.61
C SER A 50 30.99 -4.37 9.05
N TYR A 51 30.68 -5.33 9.93
CA TYR A 51 31.12 -5.29 11.33
C TYR A 51 32.48 -5.95 11.53
N TRP A 52 32.87 -6.89 10.65
CA TRP A 52 34.16 -7.58 10.78
C TRP A 52 35.32 -6.73 10.25
N GLU A 53 35.12 -5.96 9.18
CA GLU A 53 36.16 -5.06 8.64
C GLU A 53 36.54 -3.94 9.63
N MET A 54 35.57 -3.41 10.40
CA MET A 54 35.85 -2.44 11.45
C MET A 54 36.56 -3.07 12.66
N ALA A 55 36.26 -4.33 13.00
CA ALA A 55 36.93 -5.03 14.09
C ALA A 55 38.42 -5.32 13.81
N ILE A 56 38.78 -5.61 12.54
CA ILE A 56 40.18 -5.82 12.14
C ILE A 56 40.99 -4.50 12.17
N HIS A 57 40.36 -3.37 11.81
CA HIS A 57 41.02 -2.06 11.84
C HIS A 57 41.25 -1.50 13.25
N VAL A 58 40.42 -1.86 14.23
CA VAL A 58 40.55 -1.37 15.62
C VAL A 58 41.57 -2.20 16.42
N ASN A 59 41.67 -3.51 16.20
CA ASN A 59 42.67 -4.35 16.86
C ASN A 59 44.11 -4.15 16.35
N SER A 60 44.30 -3.40 15.27
CA SER A 60 45.61 -3.09 14.70
C SER A 60 46.15 -1.72 15.15
N SER A 61 45.53 -1.06 16.13
CA SER A 61 45.95 0.25 16.67
C SER A 61 47.18 0.18 17.59
N SER A 62 48.11 -0.74 17.34
CA SER A 62 49.40 -0.81 18.03
C SER A 62 50.50 -1.29 17.09
N PHE A 63 50.83 -0.49 16.05
CA PHE A 63 52.22 -0.21 15.63
C PHE A 63 52.27 0.75 14.42
N SER A 64 52.98 1.86 14.59
CA SER A 64 53.74 2.65 13.59
C SER A 64 53.20 2.87 12.16
N SER A 65 52.84 4.12 11.88
CA SER A 65 53.26 4.95 10.72
C SER A 65 53.56 4.29 9.36
N SER A 66 52.65 4.45 8.39
CA SER A 66 52.86 5.05 7.03
C SER A 66 51.65 4.77 6.11
N PRO A 67 51.18 5.74 5.28
CA PRO A 67 50.08 5.52 4.35
C PRO A 67 50.65 5.13 2.98
N LEU A 68 50.78 3.83 2.71
CA LEU A 68 51.13 3.38 1.35
C LEU A 68 50.19 2.26 0.88
N CYS A 69 49.40 2.62 -0.13
CA CYS A 69 49.05 1.77 -1.27
C CYS A 69 48.55 0.36 -0.95
N ALA A 70 47.32 0.24 -0.44
CA ALA A 70 46.55 -0.99 -0.59
C ALA A 70 45.89 -1.03 -1.98
N SER A 71 46.27 -2.06 -2.73
CA SER A 71 45.91 -2.35 -4.11
C SER A 71 44.44 -2.13 -4.46
N HIS A 72 44.23 -1.26 -5.45
CA HIS A 72 42.97 -0.97 -6.11
C HIS A 72 42.75 -1.98 -7.25
N HIS A 73 42.42 -3.24 -6.94
CA HIS A 73 42.01 -4.22 -7.97
C HIS A 73 41.01 -5.24 -7.41
N ASP A 74 39.82 -5.29 -8.05
CA ASP A 74 38.72 -6.26 -7.89
C ASP A 74 37.78 -6.20 -6.67
N SER A 75 37.42 -5.00 -6.20
CA SER A 75 36.33 -4.79 -5.21
C SER A 75 34.92 -4.62 -5.80
N LYS A 76 34.76 -4.69 -7.13
CA LYS A 76 33.46 -4.56 -7.83
C LYS A 76 32.47 -5.71 -7.54
N PRO A 77 32.86 -7.01 -7.52
CA PRO A 77 31.90 -8.09 -7.28
C PRO A 77 31.44 -8.12 -5.82
N LEU A 78 32.32 -7.82 -4.86
CA LEU A 78 31.98 -7.82 -3.43
C LEU A 78 30.95 -6.74 -3.08
N GLN A 79 31.08 -5.54 -3.64
CA GLN A 79 30.11 -4.45 -3.44
C GLN A 79 28.77 -4.65 -4.17
N ASN A 80 28.74 -5.44 -5.25
CA ASN A 80 27.49 -5.82 -5.90
C ASN A 80 26.79 -6.96 -5.15
N LEU A 81 27.58 -7.87 -4.57
CA LEU A 81 27.11 -8.90 -3.67
C LEU A 81 26.54 -8.31 -2.36
N GLU A 82 27.17 -7.28 -1.79
CA GLU A 82 26.63 -6.54 -0.64
C GLU A 82 25.32 -5.82 -0.96
N LEU A 83 25.21 -5.23 -2.16
CA LEU A 83 23.96 -4.63 -2.63
C LEU A 83 22.88 -5.70 -2.77
N LEU A 84 23.21 -6.85 -3.36
CA LEU A 84 22.31 -8.00 -3.51
C LEU A 84 21.88 -8.60 -2.17
N LEU A 85 22.80 -8.73 -1.21
CA LEU A 85 22.51 -9.17 0.16
C LEU A 85 21.64 -8.14 0.92
N SER A 86 21.81 -6.85 0.64
CA SER A 86 20.96 -5.79 1.21
C SER A 86 19.57 -5.79 0.60
N MET A 87 19.44 -6.07 -0.71
CA MET A 87 18.14 -6.32 -1.36
C MET A 87 17.46 -7.58 -0.81
N LEU A 88 18.24 -8.62 -0.44
CA LEU A 88 17.74 -9.81 0.25
C LEU A 88 17.25 -9.53 1.67
N MET A 89 17.80 -8.55 2.39
CA MET A 89 17.20 -8.11 3.66
C MET A 89 15.80 -7.51 3.47
N PHE A 90 15.50 -6.93 2.31
CA PHE A 90 14.17 -6.42 1.98
C PHE A 90 13.16 -7.51 1.65
N LEU A 91 13.60 -8.72 1.30
CA LEU A 91 12.73 -9.88 1.22
C LEU A 91 12.02 -10.15 2.57
N ARG A 92 12.62 -9.73 3.70
CA ARG A 92 11.99 -9.81 5.03
C ARG A 92 10.77 -8.90 5.19
N LEU A 93 10.53 -7.91 4.32
CA LEU A 93 9.28 -7.14 4.32
C LEU A 93 8.05 -8.02 4.09
N TYR A 94 8.21 -9.18 3.44
CA TYR A 94 7.18 -10.22 3.38
C TYR A 94 6.73 -10.70 4.77
N LEU A 95 7.65 -10.76 5.75
CA LEU A 95 7.34 -11.12 7.12
C LEU A 95 6.52 -10.03 7.83
N VAL A 96 6.80 -8.74 7.57
CA VAL A 96 6.01 -7.62 8.10
C VAL A 96 4.58 -7.66 7.55
N HIS A 97 4.45 -7.94 6.26
CA HIS A 97 3.15 -8.12 5.64
C HIS A 97 2.38 -9.29 6.29
N ARG A 98 3.06 -10.41 6.53
CA ARG A 98 2.52 -11.60 7.20
C ARG A 98 2.15 -11.32 8.68
N THR A 99 2.91 -10.52 9.41
CA THR A 99 2.60 -10.16 10.81
C THR A 99 1.42 -9.20 10.91
N ILE A 100 1.32 -8.19 10.03
CA ILE A 100 0.14 -7.31 9.94
C ILE A 100 -1.13 -8.14 9.68
N LEU A 101 -1.02 -9.13 8.78
CA LEU A 101 -2.09 -10.05 8.46
C LEU A 101 -2.51 -10.90 9.66
N LEU A 102 -1.54 -11.49 10.34
CA LEU A 102 -1.74 -12.36 11.49
C LEU A 102 -2.29 -11.62 12.72
N HIS A 103 -1.90 -10.36 12.91
CA HIS A 103 -2.39 -9.51 13.99
C HIS A 103 -3.78 -8.91 13.71
N SER A 104 -4.29 -9.05 12.48
CA SER A 104 -5.65 -8.62 12.18
C SER A 104 -6.66 -9.50 12.93
N LYS A 105 -7.38 -8.90 13.88
CA LYS A 105 -8.43 -9.56 14.69
C LYS A 105 -9.50 -10.28 13.83
N VAL A 106 -9.62 -9.89 12.56
CA VAL A 106 -10.51 -10.49 11.55
C VAL A 106 -10.13 -11.95 11.22
N LEU A 107 -8.84 -12.32 11.19
CA LEU A 107 -8.41 -13.68 10.86
C LEU A 107 -8.26 -14.61 12.07
N LEU A 108 -8.11 -14.02 13.25
CA LEU A 108 -7.98 -14.77 14.50
C LEU A 108 -9.32 -15.13 15.13
N SER A 109 -10.42 -14.50 14.67
CA SER A 109 -11.75 -14.76 15.22
C SER A 109 -12.24 -16.15 14.82
N ALA A 110 -12.57 -16.97 15.82
CA ALA A 110 -13.07 -18.34 15.65
C ALA A 110 -14.25 -18.42 14.67
N SER A 111 -15.11 -17.39 14.65
CA SER A 111 -16.26 -17.30 13.74
C SER A 111 -15.86 -17.26 12.27
N TYR A 112 -14.80 -16.51 11.90
CA TYR A 112 -14.35 -16.46 10.50
C TYR A 112 -13.81 -17.81 10.06
N ARG A 113 -13.05 -18.49 10.93
CA ARG A 113 -12.48 -19.83 10.66
C ARG A 113 -13.57 -20.89 10.49
N SER A 114 -14.57 -20.90 11.38
CA SER A 114 -15.71 -21.82 11.32
C SER A 114 -16.55 -21.59 10.06
N ILE A 115 -16.88 -20.34 9.73
CA ILE A 115 -17.68 -20.02 8.54
C ILE A 115 -16.91 -20.35 7.25
N GLY A 116 -15.59 -20.14 7.21
CA GLY A 116 -14.79 -20.47 6.03
C GLY A 116 -14.57 -21.98 5.84
N SER A 117 -14.51 -22.78 6.90
CA SER A 117 -14.46 -24.24 6.77
C SER A 117 -15.79 -24.79 6.27
N LEU A 118 -16.92 -24.25 6.74
CA LEU A 118 -18.26 -24.61 6.25
C LEU A 118 -18.45 -24.31 4.75
N ASN A 119 -17.76 -23.28 4.24
CA ASN A 119 -17.82 -22.89 2.83
C ASN A 119 -16.66 -23.42 1.97
N ASN A 120 -15.78 -24.29 2.51
CA ASN A 120 -14.58 -24.78 1.83
C ASN A 120 -13.70 -23.66 1.22
N ILE A 121 -13.64 -22.49 1.86
CA ILE A 121 -12.83 -21.37 1.38
C ILE A 121 -11.47 -21.42 2.06
N ASN A 122 -10.42 -21.64 1.27
CA ASN A 122 -9.05 -21.56 1.75
C ASN A 122 -8.68 -20.10 2.09
N PHE A 123 -8.36 -19.84 3.36
CA PHE A 123 -7.90 -18.53 3.84
C PHE A 123 -6.53 -18.17 3.23
N THR A 124 -6.56 -17.67 2.01
CA THR A 124 -5.38 -17.25 1.25
C THR A 124 -5.11 -15.77 1.49
N PHE A 125 -3.84 -15.36 1.41
CA PHE A 125 -3.42 -13.96 1.53
C PHE A 125 -4.28 -12.97 0.71
N ARG A 126 -4.56 -13.29 -0.56
CA ARG A 126 -5.38 -12.46 -1.46
C ARG A 126 -6.81 -12.25 -0.95
N PHE A 127 -7.41 -13.25 -0.31
CA PHE A 127 -8.75 -13.14 0.26
C PHE A 127 -8.76 -12.16 1.44
N VAL A 128 -7.75 -12.24 2.29
CA VAL A 128 -7.62 -11.35 3.45
C VAL A 128 -7.40 -9.90 3.02
N LEU A 129 -6.50 -9.67 2.06
CA LEU A 129 -6.26 -8.33 1.53
C LEU A 129 -7.54 -7.73 0.95
N LYS A 130 -8.32 -8.52 0.20
CA LYS A 130 -9.65 -8.12 -0.30
C LYS A 130 -10.61 -7.76 0.84
N VAL A 131 -10.70 -8.58 1.89
CA VAL A 131 -11.57 -8.33 3.04
C VAL A 131 -11.16 -7.06 3.79
N LEU A 132 -9.86 -6.84 3.99
CA LEU A 132 -9.32 -5.67 4.68
C LEU A 132 -9.56 -4.38 3.88
N MET A 133 -9.30 -4.42 2.57
CA MET A 133 -9.60 -3.32 1.65
C MET A 133 -11.10 -3.01 1.59
N ASN A 134 -11.98 -4.02 1.68
CA ASN A 134 -13.43 -3.79 1.68
C ASN A 134 -13.93 -3.18 3.01
N LYS A 135 -13.37 -3.59 4.15
CA LYS A 135 -13.83 -3.14 5.47
C LYS A 135 -13.39 -1.70 5.77
N HIS A 136 -12.11 -1.39 5.60
CA HIS A 136 -11.56 -0.04 5.82
C HIS A 136 -10.60 0.33 4.68
N PRO A 137 -11.12 0.69 3.49
CA PRO A 137 -10.31 0.89 2.28
C PRO A 137 -9.24 1.96 2.46
N ALA A 138 -9.63 3.15 2.95
CA ALA A 138 -8.72 4.29 3.10
C ALA A 138 -7.59 4.02 4.10
N ARG A 139 -7.90 3.44 5.27
CA ARG A 139 -6.90 3.16 6.31
C ARG A 139 -5.89 2.11 5.85
N THR A 140 -6.37 1.09 5.13
CA THR A 140 -5.52 0.02 4.59
C THR A 140 -4.59 0.54 3.51
N LEU A 141 -5.12 1.35 2.59
CA LEU A 141 -4.35 1.98 1.51
C LEU A 141 -3.30 2.95 2.07
N LEU A 142 -3.64 3.75 3.08
CA LEU A 142 -2.68 4.66 3.73
C LEU A 142 -1.50 3.89 4.35
N VAL A 143 -1.77 2.83 5.10
CA VAL A 143 -0.70 2.01 5.72
C VAL A 143 0.19 1.38 4.63
N PHE A 144 -0.40 0.91 3.53
CA PHE A 144 0.35 0.37 2.41
C PHE A 144 1.26 1.41 1.75
N ILE A 145 0.77 2.63 1.51
CA ILE A 145 1.56 3.73 0.93
C ILE A 145 2.73 4.12 1.84
N LEU A 146 2.50 4.31 3.14
CA LEU A 146 3.56 4.69 4.08
C LEU A 146 4.66 3.64 4.15
N PHE A 147 4.27 2.35 4.21
CA PHE A 147 5.22 1.25 4.19
C PHE A 147 6.00 1.23 2.87
N PHE A 148 5.32 1.40 1.74
CA PHE A 148 5.96 1.47 0.44
C PHE A 148 6.97 2.63 0.34
N TRP A 149 6.63 3.83 0.81
CA TRP A 149 7.53 4.98 0.81
C TRP A 149 8.79 4.75 1.63
N LEU A 150 8.67 4.24 2.85
CA LEU A 150 9.81 3.95 3.71
C LEU A 150 10.75 2.92 3.06
N THR A 151 10.16 1.89 2.46
CA THR A 151 10.92 0.80 1.85
C THR A 151 11.60 1.24 0.56
N ALA A 152 10.91 1.93 -0.34
CA ALA A 152 11.47 2.46 -1.58
C ALA A 152 12.52 3.55 -1.31
N SER A 153 12.32 4.41 -0.30
CA SER A 153 13.29 5.43 0.12
C SER A 153 14.59 4.77 0.57
N TRP A 154 14.50 3.77 1.44
CA TRP A 154 15.68 3.03 1.88
C TRP A 154 16.38 2.30 0.73
N MET A 155 15.64 1.67 -0.18
CA MET A 155 16.22 1.02 -1.37
C MET A 155 16.96 2.03 -2.25
N LEU A 156 16.39 3.21 -2.45
CA LEU A 156 17.00 4.28 -3.22
C LEU A 156 18.28 4.80 -2.55
N THR A 157 18.26 5.02 -1.23
CA THR A 157 19.44 5.38 -0.45
C THR A 157 20.55 4.35 -0.59
N LEU A 158 20.23 3.06 -0.58
CA LEU A 158 21.21 1.99 -0.80
C LEU A 158 21.79 1.99 -2.22
N CYS A 159 20.95 2.18 -3.25
CA CYS A 159 21.40 2.27 -4.64
C CYS A 159 22.36 3.47 -4.85
N GLU A 160 22.03 4.64 -4.30
CA GLU A 160 22.75 5.89 -4.54
C GLU A 160 23.93 6.13 -3.57
N ARG A 161 24.08 5.30 -2.53
CA ARG A 161 25.18 5.41 -1.53
C ARG A 161 26.56 5.43 -2.16
N LYS A 162 26.74 4.75 -3.31
CA LYS A 162 28.02 4.62 -4.02
C LYS A 162 28.46 5.90 -4.73
N THR A 163 27.53 6.78 -5.05
CA THR A 163 27.80 7.95 -5.92
C THR A 163 28.13 9.21 -5.11
N GLN A 164 28.06 9.14 -3.77
CA GLN A 164 28.28 10.28 -2.85
C GLN A 164 27.47 11.53 -3.26
N ALA A 165 26.34 11.31 -3.91
CA ALA A 165 25.42 12.35 -4.37
C ALA A 165 24.50 12.79 -3.23
N SER A 166 23.90 13.98 -3.34
CA SER A 166 22.89 14.49 -2.39
C SER A 166 21.69 13.55 -2.22
N THR A 167 21.41 12.68 -3.20
CA THR A 167 20.42 11.59 -3.14
C THR A 167 20.72 10.48 -2.12
N GLY A 168 21.94 10.43 -1.58
CA GLY A 168 22.38 9.40 -0.63
C GLY A 168 21.81 9.56 0.79
N TYR A 169 21.11 10.65 1.09
CA TYR A 169 20.45 10.86 2.38
C TYR A 169 18.99 10.38 2.37
N MET A 170 18.51 9.85 3.51
CA MET A 170 17.20 9.21 3.62
C MET A 170 16.03 10.20 3.49
N ASP A 171 16.20 11.43 3.96
CA ASP A 171 15.25 12.54 3.82
C ASP A 171 15.04 12.94 2.36
N THR A 172 16.14 13.10 1.62
CA THR A 172 16.15 13.43 0.19
C THR A 172 15.59 12.29 -0.65
N ALA A 173 15.92 11.04 -0.29
CA ALA A 173 15.33 9.85 -0.91
C ALA A 173 13.82 9.73 -0.63
N LEU A 174 13.37 10.02 0.60
CA LEU A 174 11.95 10.02 0.96
C LEU A 174 11.18 11.07 0.16
N TRP A 175 11.73 12.29 0.05
CA TRP A 175 11.18 13.35 -0.79
C TRP A 175 11.04 12.91 -2.24
N LEU A 176 12.13 12.39 -2.84
CA LEU A 176 12.15 11.92 -4.22
C LEU A 176 11.13 10.79 -4.47
N ILE A 177 11.03 9.82 -3.56
CA ILE A 177 10.06 8.73 -3.67
C ILE A 177 8.62 9.24 -3.57
N ALA A 178 8.33 10.17 -2.65
CA ALA A 178 6.99 10.74 -2.50
C ALA A 178 6.56 11.48 -3.78
N ILE A 179 7.38 12.39 -4.31
CA ILE A 179 7.05 13.14 -5.52
C ILE A 179 6.95 12.25 -6.77
N THR A 180 7.76 11.17 -6.83
CA THR A 180 7.70 10.18 -7.91
C THR A 180 6.43 9.34 -7.83
N PHE A 181 6.04 8.93 -6.62
CA PHE A 181 4.83 8.16 -6.38
C PHE A 181 3.56 8.95 -6.71
N LEU A 182 3.54 10.25 -6.38
CA LEU A 182 2.47 11.15 -6.77
C LEU A 182 2.53 11.56 -8.24
N THR A 183 3.51 11.10 -9.00
CA THR A 183 3.72 11.44 -10.42
C THR A 183 3.89 12.95 -10.66
N VAL A 184 4.42 13.69 -9.67
CA VAL A 184 4.69 15.15 -9.78
C VAL A 184 6.01 15.40 -10.50
N GLY A 185 7.10 14.81 -10.00
CA GLY A 185 8.42 14.86 -10.63
C GLY A 185 9.00 16.28 -10.84
N TYR A 186 9.28 17.02 -9.76
CA TYR A 186 9.86 18.37 -9.83
C TYR A 186 11.21 18.44 -10.58
N GLY A 187 12.02 17.37 -10.50
CA GLY A 187 13.33 17.32 -11.17
C GLY A 187 14.47 18.04 -10.45
N ASP A 188 14.23 18.48 -9.22
CA ASP A 188 15.24 19.03 -8.30
C ASP A 188 16.28 17.99 -7.87
N VAL A 189 15.84 16.74 -7.72
CA VAL A 189 16.67 15.60 -7.33
C VAL A 189 16.34 14.41 -8.22
N ALA A 190 17.35 13.69 -8.72
CA ALA A 190 17.16 12.54 -9.60
C ALA A 190 18.20 11.42 -9.33
N PRO A 191 17.82 10.13 -9.51
CA PRO A 191 18.75 9.02 -9.34
C PRO A 191 19.78 8.98 -10.47
N ASN A 192 21.06 8.90 -10.09
CA ASN A 192 22.15 8.80 -11.07
C ASN A 192 22.45 7.35 -11.44
N THR A 193 22.20 6.41 -10.52
CA THR A 193 22.49 4.99 -10.71
C THR A 193 21.38 4.26 -11.47
N SER A 194 21.75 3.22 -12.24
CA SER A 194 20.77 2.36 -12.93
C SER A 194 19.82 1.64 -11.95
N CYS A 195 20.32 1.30 -10.75
CA CYS A 195 19.55 0.74 -9.64
C CYS A 195 18.47 1.73 -9.17
N GLY A 196 18.87 2.97 -8.85
CA GLY A 196 17.95 4.02 -8.41
C GLY A 196 16.89 4.37 -9.46
N LYS A 197 17.27 4.40 -10.75
CA LYS A 197 16.33 4.56 -11.87
C LYS A 197 15.28 3.44 -11.89
N GLY A 198 15.69 2.19 -11.67
CA GLY A 198 14.77 1.05 -11.56
C GLY A 198 13.79 1.19 -10.40
N VAL A 199 14.26 1.63 -9.22
CA VAL A 199 13.40 1.88 -8.05
C VAL A 199 12.40 2.99 -8.32
N CYS A 200 12.80 4.09 -8.96
CA CYS A 200 11.91 5.19 -9.33
C CYS A 200 10.85 4.75 -10.36
N LEU A 201 11.22 3.94 -11.36
CA LEU A 201 10.27 3.38 -12.33
C LEU A 201 9.21 2.51 -11.64
N PHE A 202 9.63 1.61 -10.76
CA PHE A 202 8.70 0.76 -10.00
C PHE A 202 7.77 1.60 -9.10
N THR A 203 8.33 2.64 -8.46
CA THR A 203 7.59 3.60 -7.64
C THR A 203 6.52 4.33 -8.44
N GLY A 204 6.82 4.77 -9.66
CA GLY A 204 5.84 5.40 -10.55
C GLY A 204 4.70 4.47 -10.93
N VAL A 205 5.00 3.23 -11.35
CA VAL A 205 3.97 2.23 -11.70
C VAL A 205 3.07 1.91 -10.50
N MET A 206 3.66 1.73 -9.32
CA MET A 206 2.90 1.48 -8.09
C MET A 206 2.05 2.68 -7.68
N GLY A 207 2.55 3.90 -7.89
CA GLY A 207 1.82 5.16 -7.68
C GLY A 207 0.54 5.21 -8.50
N VAL A 208 0.65 4.96 -9.81
CA VAL A 208 -0.51 4.94 -10.73
C VAL A 208 -1.52 3.84 -10.36
N ALA A 209 -1.05 2.66 -9.95
CA ALA A 209 -1.95 1.60 -9.47
C ALA A 209 -2.70 2.01 -8.19
N CYS A 210 -2.02 2.69 -7.27
CA CYS A 210 -2.63 3.17 -6.03
C CYS A 210 -3.62 4.32 -6.26
N THR A 211 -3.33 5.25 -7.18
CA THR A 211 -4.27 6.33 -7.53
C THR A 211 -5.53 5.77 -8.16
N ALA A 212 -5.43 4.80 -9.06
CA ALA A 212 -6.59 4.11 -9.63
C ALA A 212 -7.48 3.45 -8.55
N MET A 213 -6.84 2.78 -7.59
CA MET A 213 -7.55 2.18 -6.45
C MET A 213 -8.22 3.23 -5.57
N LEU A 214 -7.55 4.36 -5.30
CA LEU A 214 -8.11 5.47 -4.53
C LEU A 214 -9.33 6.07 -5.22
N VAL A 215 -9.30 6.25 -6.54
CA VAL A 215 -10.46 6.73 -7.32
C VAL A 215 -11.64 5.77 -7.20
N ALA A 216 -11.42 4.46 -7.28
CA ALA A 216 -12.47 3.47 -7.08
C ALA A 216 -13.13 3.59 -5.69
N ILE A 217 -12.31 3.72 -4.63
CA ILE A 217 -12.79 3.87 -3.26
C ILE A 217 -13.58 5.17 -3.08
N VAL A 218 -13.07 6.29 -3.61
CA VAL A 218 -13.75 7.59 -3.52
C VAL A 218 -15.07 7.55 -4.26
N THR A 219 -15.13 6.92 -5.44
CA THR A 219 -16.36 6.77 -6.23
C THR A 219 -17.41 5.97 -5.45
N GLU A 220 -17.02 4.86 -4.82
CA GLU A 220 -17.92 4.05 -4.01
C GLU A 220 -18.44 4.80 -2.77
N LYS A 221 -17.59 5.60 -2.12
CA LYS A 221 -17.99 6.40 -0.95
C LYS A 221 -18.83 7.62 -1.29
N LEU A 222 -18.68 8.18 -2.49
CA LEU A 222 -19.49 9.28 -2.99
C LEU A 222 -20.80 8.79 -3.65
N ALA A 223 -20.92 7.49 -3.92
CA ALA A 223 -22.16 6.93 -4.45
C ALA A 223 -23.28 7.04 -3.41
N LEU A 224 -24.33 7.79 -3.77
CA LEU A 224 -25.51 7.96 -2.94
C LEU A 224 -26.16 6.61 -2.64
N ASN A 225 -26.55 6.41 -1.39
CA ASN A 225 -27.28 5.22 -1.01
C ASN A 225 -28.68 5.20 -1.65
N LYS A 226 -29.34 4.04 -1.73
CA LYS A 226 -30.68 3.90 -2.32
C LYS A 226 -31.69 4.88 -1.71
N GLY A 227 -31.63 5.10 -0.39
CA GLY A 227 -32.49 6.05 0.31
C GLY A 227 -32.20 7.51 -0.04
N GLU A 228 -30.93 7.91 -0.04
CA GLU A 228 -30.52 9.27 -0.41
C GLU A 228 -30.86 9.59 -1.86
N LYS A 229 -30.65 8.62 -2.76
CA LYS A 229 -31.02 8.71 -4.17
C LYS A 229 -32.54 8.88 -4.32
N HIS A 230 -33.34 8.16 -3.55
CA HIS A 230 -34.80 8.30 -3.55
C HIS A 230 -35.25 9.70 -3.11
N VAL A 231 -34.68 10.21 -2.01
CA VAL A 231 -34.98 11.58 -1.53
C VAL A 231 -34.55 12.63 -2.55
N HIS A 232 -33.39 12.45 -3.18
CA HIS A 232 -32.90 13.35 -4.23
C HIS A 232 -33.83 13.37 -5.44
N PHE A 233 -34.29 12.20 -5.92
CA PHE A 233 -35.25 12.14 -7.01
C PHE A 233 -36.58 12.79 -6.65
N PHE A 234 -37.11 12.51 -5.46
CA PHE A 234 -38.36 13.11 -5.01
C PHE A 234 -38.28 14.65 -4.95
N MET A 235 -37.16 15.19 -4.43
CA MET A 235 -36.92 16.63 -4.42
C MET A 235 -36.86 17.22 -5.84
N LEU A 236 -36.15 16.55 -6.76
CA LEU A 236 -36.07 16.97 -8.16
C LEU A 236 -37.46 16.99 -8.83
N ASP A 237 -38.28 15.97 -8.61
CA ASP A 237 -39.63 15.88 -9.18
C ASP A 237 -40.53 17.04 -8.70
N ILE A 238 -40.44 17.42 -7.42
CA ILE A 238 -41.17 18.58 -6.88
C ILE A 238 -40.70 19.87 -7.55
N GLN A 239 -39.39 20.05 -7.73
CA GLN A 239 -38.84 21.25 -8.37
C GLN A 239 -39.25 21.35 -9.84
N ILE A 240 -39.19 20.24 -10.58
CA ILE A 240 -39.63 20.16 -11.98
C ILE A 240 -41.13 20.49 -12.06
N SER A 241 -41.95 19.89 -11.21
CA SER A 241 -43.39 20.14 -11.16
C SER A 241 -43.73 21.61 -10.89
N LYS A 242 -42.98 22.27 -9.99
CA LYS A 242 -43.13 23.70 -9.72
C LYS A 242 -42.75 24.56 -10.94
N ARG A 243 -41.65 24.23 -11.63
CA ARG A 243 -41.22 24.95 -12.84
C ARG A 243 -42.25 24.79 -13.96
N VAL A 244 -42.75 23.57 -14.21
CA VAL A 244 -43.77 23.31 -15.24
C VAL A 244 -45.04 24.11 -14.96
N ARG A 245 -45.55 24.09 -13.72
CA ARG A 245 -46.71 24.92 -13.36
C ARG A 245 -46.46 26.40 -13.58
N ALA A 246 -45.30 26.93 -13.18
CA ALA A 246 -44.95 28.33 -13.41
C ALA A 246 -44.95 28.71 -14.90
N PHE A 247 -44.41 27.85 -15.77
CA PHE A 247 -44.47 28.04 -17.21
C PHE A 247 -45.90 28.00 -17.75
N GLN A 248 -46.73 27.06 -17.31
CA GLN A 248 -48.14 26.99 -17.70
C GLN A 248 -48.91 28.25 -17.29
N TYR A 249 -48.70 28.75 -16.07
CA TYR A 249 -49.28 30.01 -15.61
C TYR A 249 -48.85 31.18 -16.49
N HIS A 250 -47.56 31.28 -16.82
CA HIS A 250 -47.05 32.34 -17.70
C HIS A 250 -47.63 32.24 -19.12
N GLN A 251 -47.73 31.04 -19.69
CA GLN A 251 -48.30 30.82 -21.02
C GLN A 251 -49.78 31.17 -21.07
N HIS A 252 -50.56 30.74 -20.07
CA HIS A 252 -51.98 31.08 -19.96
C HIS A 252 -52.19 32.60 -19.82
N ASN A 253 -51.38 33.26 -18.98
CA ASN A 253 -51.45 34.71 -18.82
C ASN A 253 -51.06 35.46 -20.12
N SER A 254 -50.05 34.97 -20.84
CA SER A 254 -49.65 35.52 -22.14
C SER A 254 -50.75 35.34 -23.19
N MET A 255 -51.40 34.17 -23.26
CA MET A 255 -52.52 33.92 -24.16
C MET A 255 -53.70 34.85 -23.86
N ASN A 256 -54.05 35.02 -22.58
CA ASN A 256 -55.10 35.94 -22.16
C ASN A 256 -54.76 37.40 -22.50
N PHE A 257 -53.51 37.82 -22.31
CA PHE A 257 -53.05 39.16 -22.68
C PHE A 257 -53.19 39.41 -24.19
N ILE A 258 -52.73 38.46 -25.02
CA ILE A 258 -52.86 38.55 -26.49
C ILE A 258 -54.33 38.60 -26.90
N TYR A 259 -55.18 37.76 -26.30
CA TYR A 259 -56.62 37.74 -26.58
C TYR A 259 -57.29 39.09 -26.23
N PHE A 260 -57.04 39.62 -25.04
CA PHE A 260 -57.56 40.93 -24.63
C PHE A 260 -57.05 42.06 -25.52
N ALA A 261 -55.78 42.05 -25.90
CA ALA A 261 -55.22 43.03 -26.83
C ALA A 261 -55.87 42.95 -28.22
N ALA A 262 -56.13 41.75 -28.74
CA ALA A 262 -56.81 41.54 -30.01
C ALA A 262 -58.27 42.00 -29.99
N VAL A 263 -59.02 41.72 -28.92
CA VAL A 263 -60.41 42.19 -28.74
C VAL A 263 -60.46 43.71 -28.63
N ALA A 264 -59.57 44.32 -27.85
CA ALA A 264 -59.48 45.77 -27.72
C ALA A 264 -59.14 46.45 -29.06
N TRP A 265 -58.21 45.86 -29.83
CA TRP A 265 -57.88 46.32 -31.18
C TRP A 265 -59.09 46.28 -32.11
N HIS A 266 -59.83 45.16 -32.13
CA HIS A 266 -61.02 45.02 -32.98
C HIS A 266 -62.14 46.00 -32.57
N ALA A 267 -62.33 46.26 -31.28
CA ALA A 267 -63.30 47.23 -30.80
C ALA A 267 -62.95 48.67 -31.21
N SER A 268 -61.67 49.00 -31.43
CA SER A 268 -61.24 50.33 -31.87
C SER A 268 -61.44 50.60 -33.37
N GLN A 269 -61.74 49.58 -34.15
CA GLN A 269 -61.93 49.66 -35.61
C GLN A 269 -63.42 49.76 -36.03
N ILE A 270 -64.34 49.69 -35.06
CA ILE A 270 -65.80 49.81 -35.24
C ILE A 270 -66.24 51.16 -34.70
#